data_AF-A0A847MGQ7-F1
#
_entry.id   AF-A0A847MGQ7-F1
#
_cell.length_a   1.000
_cell.length_b   1.000
_cell.length_c   1.000
_cell.angle_alpha   90.00
_cell.angle_beta   90.00
_cell.angle_gamma   90.00
#
_symmetry.space_group_name_H-M   'P 1'
#
loop_
_entity.id
_entity.type
_entity.pdbx_description
1 polymer ?
#
loop_
_entity_poly.entity_id
_entity_poly.type
_entity_poly.pdbx_seq_one_letter_code
_entity_poly.pdbx_strand_id
1 'polypeptide(L)'
;MDSLLNTIENIFELKQKARVTFKCIAPDASQVYLVGSFNDWNPTATPLKKTLKGHWSITLTLPQGRYEYRYLVDNQWFTDPNTPHVLNQFGTENSVLIVGE
;
A
#
# COMPACT_ATOMS: atom_id res chain seq x y z
N MET A 1 -24.60 -0.78 21.17
CA MET A 1 -23.93 -0.53 19.88
C MET A 1 -22.46 -0.18 20.10
N ASP A 2 -22.13 0.60 21.14
CA ASP A 2 -20.76 1.09 21.40
C ASP A 2 -19.74 0.03 21.88
N SER A 3 -20.16 -1.04 22.58
CA SER A 3 -19.23 -2.04 23.11
C SER A 3 -18.56 -2.91 22.05
N LEU A 4 -19.23 -3.18 20.93
CA LEU A 4 -18.69 -4.03 19.86
C LEU A 4 -17.65 -3.25 19.03
N LEU A 5 -17.94 -1.98 18.74
CA LEU A 5 -17.03 -1.11 18.01
C LEU A 5 -15.71 -0.91 18.76
N ASN A 6 -15.79 -0.59 20.06
CA ASN A 6 -14.60 -0.47 20.92
C ASN A 6 -13.79 -1.77 20.99
N THR A 7 -14.46 -2.93 20.99
CA THR A 7 -13.77 -4.22 21.00
C THR A 7 -13.03 -4.47 19.68
N ILE A 8 -13.64 -4.12 18.55
CA ILE A 8 -13.01 -4.24 17.22
C ILE A 8 -11.82 -3.29 17.09
N GLU A 9 -11.96 -2.03 17.50
CA GLU A 9 -10.87 -1.05 17.51
C GLU A 9 -9.69 -1.52 18.36
N ASN A 10 -9.95 -2.07 19.55
CA ASN A 10 -8.91 -2.65 20.40
C ASN A 10 -8.21 -3.84 19.73
N ILE A 11 -8.94 -4.71 19.02
CA ILE A 11 -8.32 -5.82 18.26
C ILE A 11 -7.42 -5.28 17.14
N PHE A 12 -7.83 -4.20 16.45
CA PHE A 12 -6.99 -3.55 15.44
C PHE A 12 -5.71 -2.96 16.04
N GLU A 13 -5.78 -2.35 17.23
CA GLU A 13 -4.60 -1.80 17.91
C GLU A 13 -3.68 -2.87 18.50
N LEU A 14 -4.22 -4.05 18.86
CA LEU A 14 -3.44 -5.18 19.38
C LEU A 14 -2.65 -5.94 18.30
N LYS A 15 -2.99 -5.77 17.01
CA LYS A 15 -2.24 -6.41 15.94
C LYS A 15 -0.80 -5.91 15.94
N GLN A 16 0.14 -6.86 15.94
CA GLN A 16 1.57 -6.54 15.79
C GLN A 16 1.78 -5.72 14.51
N LYS A 17 2.53 -4.63 14.61
CA LYS A 17 2.81 -3.74 13.49
C LYS A 17 4.24 -3.98 13.00
N ALA A 18 4.44 -3.97 11.69
CA ALA A 18 5.76 -4.08 11.06
C ALA A 18 6.03 -2.87 10.18
N ARG A 19 7.31 -2.49 10.08
CA ARG A 19 7.75 -1.47 9.13
C ARG A 19 7.96 -2.12 7.76
N VAL A 20 7.21 -1.66 6.76
CA VAL A 20 7.29 -2.14 5.38
C VAL A 20 7.77 -1.01 4.48
N THR A 21 8.83 -1.25 3.73
CA THR A 21 9.32 -0.30 2.73
C THR A 21 8.86 -0.70 1.34
N PHE A 22 8.05 0.15 0.73
CA PHE A 22 7.60 0.02 -0.66
C PHE A 22 8.59 0.75 -1.57
N LYS A 23 8.88 0.15 -2.73
CA LYS A 23 9.85 0.69 -3.70
C LYS A 23 9.28 0.64 -5.11
N CYS A 24 9.49 1.70 -5.86
CA CYS A 24 9.12 1.78 -7.28
C CYS A 24 10.31 2.36 -8.07
N ILE A 25 10.56 1.86 -9.28
CA ILE A 25 11.57 2.42 -10.19
C ILE A 25 10.81 3.13 -11.31
N ALA A 26 10.89 4.45 -11.33
CA ALA A 26 10.24 5.29 -12.34
C ALA A 26 11.11 6.54 -12.58
N PRO A 27 12.16 6.45 -13.41
CA PRO A 27 13.17 7.50 -13.55
C PRO A 27 12.61 8.85 -13.97
N ASP A 28 11.72 8.82 -14.96
CA ASP A 28 11.14 10.00 -15.59
C ASP A 28 9.88 10.50 -14.89
N ALA A 29 9.43 9.80 -13.84
CA ALA A 29 8.21 10.18 -13.14
C ALA A 29 8.36 11.53 -12.42
N SER A 30 7.27 12.29 -12.41
CA SER A 30 7.15 13.52 -11.63
C SER A 30 6.56 13.26 -10.24
N GLN A 31 5.62 12.33 -10.15
CA GLN A 31 4.96 11.94 -8.92
C GLN A 31 4.66 10.43 -8.89
N VAL A 32 4.85 9.83 -7.71
CA VAL A 32 4.49 8.43 -7.46
C VAL A 32 3.72 8.36 -6.15
N TYR A 33 2.57 7.71 -6.17
CA TYR A 33 1.76 7.43 -4.99
C TYR A 33 1.64 5.93 -4.77
N LEU A 34 1.58 5.54 -3.50
CA LEU A 34 1.17 4.20 -3.10
C LEU A 34 -0.32 4.25 -2.77
N VAL A 35 -1.11 3.40 -3.39
CA VAL A 35 -2.58 3.41 -3.22
C VAL A 35 -3.03 2.01 -2.90
N GLY A 36 -3.76 1.81 -1.81
CA GLY A 36 -4.15 0.48 -1.38
C GLY A 36 -5.14 0.47 -0.23
N SER A 37 -5.42 -0.72 0.29
CA SER A 37 -6.44 -0.88 1.34
C SER A 37 -6.08 -0.20 2.66
N PHE A 38 -4.80 0.09 2.94
CA PHE A 38 -4.36 0.80 4.14
C PHE A 38 -4.59 2.32 4.10
N ASN A 39 -4.94 2.88 2.94
CA ASN A 39 -5.26 4.30 2.79
C ASN A 39 -6.60 4.51 2.06
N ASP A 40 -7.50 3.53 2.18
CA ASP A 40 -8.84 3.54 1.56
C ASP A 40 -8.81 3.81 0.05
N TRP A 41 -7.77 3.35 -0.63
CA TRP A 41 -7.53 3.60 -2.05
C TRP A 41 -7.49 5.09 -2.44
N ASN A 42 -7.14 5.97 -1.50
CA ASN A 42 -6.99 7.39 -1.78
C ASN A 42 -5.73 7.65 -2.65
N PRO A 43 -5.88 8.20 -3.87
CA PRO A 43 -4.79 8.32 -4.82
C PRO A 43 -3.72 9.34 -4.44
N THR A 44 -3.98 10.22 -3.47
CA THR A 44 -3.07 11.30 -3.08
C THR A 44 -2.57 11.21 -1.64
N ALA A 45 -3.10 10.29 -0.83
CA ALA A 45 -2.82 10.23 0.61
C ALA A 45 -1.40 9.74 0.96
N THR A 46 -0.73 9.02 0.06
CA THR A 46 0.55 8.36 0.37
C THR A 46 1.59 8.54 -0.74
N PRO A 47 2.14 9.76 -0.89
CA PRO A 47 3.18 10.04 -1.88
C PRO A 47 4.51 9.35 -1.51
N LEU A 48 5.17 8.75 -2.50
CA LEU A 48 6.54 8.25 -2.36
C LEU A 48 7.54 9.39 -2.51
N LYS A 49 8.70 9.24 -1.86
CA LYS A 49 9.82 10.16 -2.04
C LYS A 49 10.71 9.67 -3.17
N LYS A 50 11.03 10.55 -4.13
CA LYS A 50 12.07 10.31 -5.13
C LYS A 50 13.42 10.26 -4.43
N THR A 51 14.21 9.25 -4.76
CA THR A 51 15.57 9.03 -4.28
C THR A 51 16.55 9.06 -5.46
N LEU A 52 17.75 8.50 -5.31
CA LEU A 52 18.75 8.50 -6.38
C LEU A 52 18.30 7.69 -7.59
N LYS A 53 18.73 8.10 -8.79
CA LYS A 53 18.62 7.32 -10.04
C LYS A 53 17.20 6.83 -10.38
N GLY A 54 16.16 7.59 -10.05
CA GLY A 54 14.80 7.23 -10.42
C GLY A 54 14.09 6.22 -9.52
N HIS A 55 14.69 5.89 -8.38
CA HIS A 55 14.05 5.06 -7.37
C HIS A 55 13.13 5.90 -6.49
N TRP A 56 11.99 5.35 -6.12
CA TRP A 56 11.00 5.95 -5.25
C TRP A 56 10.77 5.03 -4.05
N SER A 57 10.58 5.59 -2.86
CA SER A 57 10.26 4.79 -1.70
C SER A 57 9.39 5.50 -0.67
N ILE A 58 8.69 4.68 0.11
CA ILE A 58 8.03 5.07 1.35
C ILE A 58 8.10 3.90 2.33
N THR A 59 8.18 4.20 3.62
CA THR A 59 8.08 3.20 4.67
C THR A 59 6.83 3.46 5.50
N LEU A 60 5.97 2.45 5.59
CA LEU A 60 4.74 2.48 6.40
C LEU A 60 4.89 1.53 7.58
N THR A 61 4.26 1.87 8.70
CA THR A 61 4.08 0.95 9.82
C THR A 61 2.68 0.36 9.69
N LEU A 62 2.59 -0.90 9.28
CA LEU A 62 1.33 -1.58 9.00
C LEU A 62 1.05 -2.67 10.04
N PRO A 63 -0.18 -2.78 10.56
CA PRO A 63 -0.61 -3.95 11.31
C PRO A 63 -0.46 -5.26 10.54
N GLN A 64 -0.44 -6.39 11.24
CA GLN A 64 -0.51 -7.71 10.62
C GLN A 64 -1.78 -7.86 9.77
N GLY A 65 -1.62 -8.33 8.54
CA GLY A 65 -2.74 -8.54 7.64
C GLY A 65 -2.34 -8.65 6.18
N ARG A 66 -3.38 -8.85 5.36
CA ARG A 66 -3.29 -8.86 3.90
C ARG A 66 -3.71 -7.49 3.36
N TYR A 67 -2.85 -6.90 2.56
CA TYR A 67 -3.07 -5.61 1.91
C TYR A 67 -3.03 -5.77 0.40
N GLU A 68 -3.93 -5.06 -0.28
CA GLU A 68 -3.89 -4.90 -1.72
C GLU A 68 -3.46 -3.47 -2.04
N TYR A 69 -2.61 -3.30 -3.06
CA TYR A 69 -2.10 -2.00 -3.44
C TYR A 69 -1.68 -1.93 -4.92
N ARG A 70 -1.49 -0.71 -5.39
CA ARG A 70 -0.88 -0.36 -6.69
C ARG A 70 -0.04 0.91 -6.53
N TYR A 71 0.85 1.14 -7.49
CA TYR A 71 1.52 2.43 -7.68
C TYR A 71 0.72 3.27 -8.68
N LEU A 72 0.54 4.55 -8.36
CA LEU A 72 0.05 5.56 -9.31
C LEU A 72 1.23 6.45 -9.69
N VAL A 73 1.79 6.22 -10.89
CA VAL A 73 2.95 6.94 -11.43
C VAL A 73 2.44 7.86 -12.52
N ASP A 74 2.52 9.18 -12.32
CA ASP A 74 2.02 10.18 -13.28
C ASP A 74 0.63 9.82 -13.88
N ASN A 75 -0.31 9.48 -13.00
CA ASN A 75 -1.70 9.08 -13.30
C ASN A 75 -1.88 7.73 -14.02
N GLN A 76 -0.83 6.94 -14.14
CA GLN A 76 -0.87 5.58 -14.67
C GLN A 76 -0.71 4.55 -13.56
N TRP A 77 -1.48 3.47 -13.65
CA TRP A 77 -1.56 2.46 -12.60
C TRP A 77 -0.65 1.27 -12.86
N PHE A 78 0.26 0.99 -11.94
CA PHE A 78 1.22 -0.11 -12.01
C PHE A 78 1.08 -1.05 -10.82
N THR A 79 1.25 -2.35 -11.08
CA THR A 79 1.45 -3.35 -10.04
C THR A 79 2.95 -3.47 -9.70
N ASP A 80 3.26 -3.95 -8.51
CA ASP A 80 4.62 -4.35 -8.12
C ASP A 80 4.92 -5.76 -8.67
N PRO A 81 5.83 -5.89 -9.65
CA PRO A 81 6.12 -7.17 -10.30
C PRO A 81 6.77 -8.22 -9.37
N ASN A 82 7.18 -7.82 -8.16
CA ASN A 82 7.84 -8.71 -7.19
C ASN A 82 6.87 -9.27 -6.14
N THR A 83 5.57 -9.11 -6.35
CA THR A 83 4.52 -9.54 -5.41
C THR A 83 3.47 -10.40 -6.11
N PRO A 84 2.76 -11.27 -5.38
CA PRO A 84 1.58 -11.92 -5.91
C PRO A 84 0.53 -10.90 -6.36
N HIS A 85 -0.27 -11.28 -7.35
CA HIS A 85 -1.34 -10.46 -7.90
C HIS A 85 -2.72 -11.08 -7.66
N VAL A 86 -3.74 -10.23 -7.62
CA VAL A 86 -5.14 -10.64 -7.55
C VAL A 86 -5.98 -9.78 -8.48
N LEU A 87 -6.96 -10.39 -9.16
CA LEU A 87 -7.93 -9.66 -9.97
C LEU A 87 -8.75 -8.70 -9.10
N ASN A 88 -8.90 -7.47 -9.57
CA ASN A 88 -9.77 -6.47 -8.98
C ASN A 88 -11.10 -6.33 -9.74
N GLN A 89 -12.02 -5.58 -9.17
CA GLN A 89 -13.36 -5.35 -9.73
C GLN A 89 -13.39 -4.61 -11.07
N PHE A 90 -12.25 -4.06 -11.52
CA PHE A 90 -12.13 -3.33 -12.78
C PHE A 90 -11.55 -4.18 -13.92
N GLY A 91 -11.42 -5.51 -13.71
CA GLY A 91 -10.83 -6.41 -14.71
C GLY A 91 -9.32 -6.23 -14.88
N THR A 92 -8.64 -5.61 -13.91
CA THR A 92 -7.17 -5.51 -13.85
C THR A 92 -6.66 -6.17 -12.57
N GLU A 93 -5.38 -6.03 -12.23
CA GLU A 93 -4.78 -6.65 -11.05
C GLU A 93 -4.34 -5.63 -9.99
N ASN A 94 -4.35 -6.07 -8.74
CA ASN A 94 -3.70 -5.42 -7.60
C ASN A 94 -2.49 -6.26 -7.16
N SER A 95 -1.46 -5.62 -6.61
CA SER A 95 -0.40 -6.30 -5.86
C SER A 95 -0.87 -6.67 -4.46
N VAL A 96 -0.39 -7.80 -3.95
CA VAL A 96 -0.73 -8.33 -2.63
C VAL A 96 0.50 -8.33 -1.73
N LEU A 97 0.36 -7.70 -0.56
CA LEU A 97 1.34 -7.73 0.52
C LEU A 97 0.75 -8.47 1.73
N ILE A 98 1.50 -9.41 2.28
CA ILE A 98 1.22 -10.01 3.59
C ILE A 98 2.20 -9.42 4.60
N VAL A 99 1.66 -8.83 5.66
CA VAL A 99 2.43 -8.32 6.80
C VAL A 99 2.20 -9.25 7.96
N GLY A 100 3.28 -9.83 8.51
CA GLY A 100 3.26 -10.74 9.65
C GLY A 100 2.72 -12.14 9.30
N GLU A 101 3.58 -13.14 9.49
CA GLU A 101 3.20 -14.55 9.58
C GLU A 101 3.15 -14.96 11.06
#